data_AF-A0A4S4L6I4-F1
#
_entry.id   AF-A0A4S4L6I4-F1
#
_cell.length_a   1.000
_cell.length_b   1.000
_cell.length_c   1.000
_cell.angle_alpha   90.00
_cell.angle_beta   90.00
_cell.angle_gamma   90.00
#
_symmetry.space_group_name_H-M   'P 1'
#
loop_
_entity.id
_entity.type
_entity.pdbx_description
1 polymer ?
#
loop_
_entity_poly.entity_id
_entity_poly.type
_entity_poly.pdbx_seq_one_letter_code
_entity_poly.pdbx_strand_id
1 'polypeptide(L)' 'MPSQQVFDSKDGAVYTTSNGAPVARPYAAQKIGSNGPLLLQDFHHIDLLAHFDRERIPERVVHAKGAGAHGYFEVT' A
#
# COMPACT_ATOMS: atom_id res chain seq x y z
N MET A 1 3.87 -3.98 -1.86
CA MET A 1 4.96 -2.99 -2.03
C MET A 1 4.60 -2.09 -3.20
N PRO A 2 4.79 -0.76 -3.12
CA PRO A 2 4.52 0.12 -4.26
C PRO A 2 5.31 -0.42 -5.46
N SER A 3 4.66 -0.58 -6.62
CA SER A 3 5.36 -0.98 -7.84
C SER A 3 6.12 0.21 -8.40
N GLN A 4 7.18 -0.03 -9.20
CA GLN A 4 7.94 1.05 -9.85
C GLN A 4 7.03 2.01 -10.65
N GLN A 5 5.91 1.48 -11.14
CA GLN A 5 4.85 2.21 -11.85
C GLN A 5 4.22 3.35 -11.04
N VAL A 6 4.27 3.31 -9.71
CA VAL A 6 3.75 4.40 -8.86
C VAL A 6 4.54 5.69 -9.05
N PHE A 7 5.84 5.58 -9.40
CA PHE A 7 6.70 6.75 -9.66
C PHE A 7 6.68 7.21 -11.12
N ASP A 8 6.21 6.35 -12.03
CA ASP A 8 6.13 6.64 -13.47
C ASP A 8 4.75 7.18 -13.88
N SER A 9 3.80 7.27 -12.94
CA SER A 9 2.45 7.75 -13.21
C SER A 9 2.44 9.27 -13.47
N LYS A 10 1.64 9.71 -14.45
CA LYS A 10 1.57 11.12 -14.88
C LYS A 10 0.67 11.99 -13.99
N ASP A 11 0.13 11.43 -12.92
CA ASP A 11 -0.91 12.07 -12.10
C ASP A 11 -0.35 13.11 -11.12
N GLY A 12 0.99 13.27 -11.07
CA GLY A 12 1.67 14.26 -10.23
C GLY A 12 1.62 13.96 -8.73
N ALA A 13 1.17 12.76 -8.35
CA ALA A 13 1.06 12.33 -6.97
C ALA A 13 2.45 12.12 -6.34
N VAL A 14 2.63 12.62 -5.12
CA VAL A 14 3.83 12.39 -4.32
C VAL A 14 3.62 11.16 -3.46
N TYR A 15 4.62 10.28 -3.40
CA TYR A 15 4.59 9.13 -2.51
C TYR A 15 4.78 9.57 -1.04
N THR A 16 3.84 9.17 -0.19
CA THR A 16 3.78 9.58 1.22
C THR A 16 3.56 8.38 2.16
N THR A 17 3.86 8.58 3.43
CA THR A 17 3.42 7.71 4.55
C THR A 17 1.91 7.85 4.80
N SER A 18 1.36 7.01 5.67
CA SER A 18 -0.07 7.05 6.06
C SER A 18 -0.50 8.39 6.68
N ASN A 19 0.43 9.12 7.30
CA ASN A 19 0.20 10.45 7.87
C ASN A 19 0.47 11.61 6.89
N GLY A 20 0.75 11.31 5.61
CA GLY A 20 0.94 12.31 4.56
C GLY A 20 2.35 12.91 4.47
N ALA A 21 3.32 12.44 5.25
CA ALA A 21 4.71 12.88 5.12
C ALA A 21 5.34 12.34 3.83
N PRO A 22 6.04 13.16 3.03
CA PRO A 22 6.66 12.70 1.79
C PRO A 22 7.85 11.78 2.06
N VAL A 23 7.96 10.70 1.27
CA VAL A 23 9.07 9.73 1.38
C VAL A 23 9.82 9.64 0.05
N ALA A 24 11.10 10.01 0.09
CA ALA A 24 11.94 10.08 -1.11
C ALA A 24 12.47 8.72 -1.61
N ARG A 25 12.63 7.72 -0.73
CA ARG A 25 13.18 6.40 -1.08
C ARG A 25 12.32 5.25 -0.55
N PRO A 26 11.25 4.86 -1.27
CA PRO A 26 10.24 3.94 -0.74
C PRO A 26 10.67 2.47 -0.61
N TYR A 27 11.75 2.07 -1.29
CA TYR A 27 12.32 0.73 -1.20
C TYR A 27 13.54 0.64 -0.28
N ALA A 28 13.98 1.76 0.29
CA ALA A 28 15.07 1.76 1.24
C ALA A 28 14.54 1.42 2.64
N ALA A 29 15.38 0.78 3.45
CA ALA A 29 15.15 0.58 4.87
C ALA A 29 16.33 1.14 5.65
N GLN A 30 16.05 1.75 6.79
CA GLN A 30 17.07 2.35 7.64
C GLN A 30 17.78 1.25 8.44
N LYS A 31 19.10 1.15 8.22
CA LYS A 31 19.99 0.18 8.86
C LYS A 31 21.22 0.89 9.41
N ILE A 32 21.90 0.25 10.36
CA ILE A 32 23.24 0.68 10.77
C ILE A 32 24.27 0.19 9.72
N GLY A 33 24.87 1.12 8.97
CA GLY A 33 25.77 0.79 7.87
C GLY A 33 25.08 0.04 6.71
N SER A 34 25.87 -0.55 5.80
CA SER A 34 25.34 -1.28 4.64
C SER A 34 24.68 -2.62 5.01
N ASN A 35 25.31 -3.36 5.94
CA ASN A 35 24.95 -4.74 6.31
C ASN A 35 24.61 -4.92 7.80
N GLY A 36 24.34 -3.85 8.54
CA GLY A 36 23.90 -3.97 9.94
C GLY A 36 22.39 -4.15 10.10
N PRO A 37 21.92 -4.31 11.35
CA PRO A 37 20.50 -4.49 11.66
C PRO A 37 19.63 -3.28 11.26
N LEU A 38 18.33 -3.56 11.10
CA LEU A 38 17.28 -2.56 10.91
C LEU A 38 17.10 -1.71 12.17
N LEU A 39 16.77 -0.44 11.98
CA LEU A 39 16.51 0.50 13.08
C LEU A 39 15.00 0.61 13.33
N LEU A 40 14.61 0.57 14.60
CA LEU A 40 13.21 0.73 15.02
C LEU A 40 12.64 2.12 14.72
N GLN A 41 13.52 3.13 14.55
CA GLN A 41 13.11 4.50 14.23
C GLN A 41 12.62 4.66 12.78
N ASP A 42 12.76 3.63 11.94
CA ASP A 42 12.24 3.63 10.58
C ASP A 42 10.71 3.49 10.58
N PHE A 43 10.05 4.63 10.82
CA PHE A 43 8.59 4.70 10.87
C PHE A 43 7.95 4.29 9.54
N HIS A 44 8.51 4.71 8.41
CA HIS A 44 7.96 4.41 7.08
C HIS A 44 7.94 2.90 6.81
N HIS A 45 9.02 2.21 7.14
CA HIS A 45 9.10 0.76 6.95
C HIS A 45 8.07 0.01 7.82
N ILE A 46 7.92 0.43 9.08
CA ILE A 46 6.97 -0.18 10.03
C ILE A 46 5.52 0.08 9.58
N ASP A 47 5.20 1.32 9.19
CA ASP A 47 3.87 1.74 8.71
C ASP A 47 3.42 0.88 7.51
N LEU A 48 4.31 0.68 6.53
CA LEU A 48 4.03 -0.16 5.36
C LEU A 48 3.74 -1.61 5.72
N LEU A 49 4.58 -2.24 6.55
CA LEU A 49 4.40 -3.64 6.95
C LEU A 49 3.13 -3.81 7.77
N ALA A 50 2.88 -2.89 8.72
CA ALA A 50 1.71 -2.94 9.58
C ALA A 50 0.39 -2.83 8.80
N HIS A 51 0.37 -2.02 7.74
CA HIS A 51 -0.78 -1.92 6.84
C HIS A 51 -0.93 -3.17 5.97
N PHE A 52 0.17 -3.67 5.38
CA PHE A 52 0.16 -4.88 4.56
C PHE A 52 -0.36 -6.11 5.32
N ASP A 53 0.10 -6.30 6.55
CA ASP A 53 -0.34 -7.41 7.42
C ASP A 53 -1.85 -7.36 7.73
N ARG A 54 -2.50 -6.20 7.54
CA ARG A 54 -3.92 -5.95 7.82
C ARG A 54 -4.78 -5.75 6.58
N GLU A 55 -4.29 -6.10 5.39
CA GLU A 55 -5.08 -5.99 4.15
C GLU A 55 -6.27 -6.95 4.08
N ARG A 56 -6.22 -8.07 4.83
CA ARG A 56 -7.26 -9.10 4.78
C ARG A 56 -8.38 -8.79 5.77
N ILE A 57 -9.61 -8.82 5.26
CA ILE A 57 -10.84 -8.85 6.05
C ILE A 57 -11.50 -10.23 5.91
N PRO A 58 -12.39 -10.63 6.83
CA PRO A 58 -13.16 -11.84 6.69
C PRO A 58 -13.93 -11.88 5.36
N GLU A 59 -13.90 -13.03 4.69
CA GLU A 59 -14.68 -13.25 3.47
C GLU A 59 -16.17 -13.48 3.78
N ARG A 60 -17.02 -13.40 2.75
CA ARG A 60 -18.45 -13.73 2.90
C ARG A 60 -18.60 -15.20 3.29
N VAL A 61 -19.45 -15.49 4.26
CA VAL A 61 -19.75 -16.86 4.76
C VAL A 61 -20.14 -17.81 3.62
N VAL A 62 -20.83 -17.30 2.59
CA VAL A 62 -21.15 -17.99 1.35
C VAL A 62 -20.91 -17.06 0.16
N HIS A 63 -20.69 -17.62 -1.04
CA HIS A 63 -20.35 -16.86 -2.25
C HIS A 63 -19.13 -15.94 -2.07
N ALA A 64 -18.07 -16.45 -1.42
CA ALA A 64 -16.82 -15.72 -1.21
C ALA A 64 -16.17 -15.25 -2.53
N LYS A 65 -16.30 -16.05 -3.59
CA LYS A 65 -15.84 -15.71 -4.94
C LYS A 65 -16.96 -15.11 -5.77
N GLY A 66 -16.74 -13.93 -6.32
CA GLY A 66 -17.65 -13.27 -7.26
C GLY A 66 -16.94 -12.17 -8.05
N ALA A 67 -17.64 -11.62 -9.04
CA ALA A 67 -17.22 -10.46 -9.83
C ALA A 67 -18.39 -9.44 -9.88
N GLY A 68 -18.08 -8.16 -10.05
CA GLY A 68 -19.07 -7.08 -10.09
C GLY A 68 -18.99 -6.26 -11.37
N ALA A 69 -20.13 -5.72 -11.81
CA ALA A 69 -20.26 -4.75 -12.89
C ALA A 69 -21.32 -3.70 -12.50
N HIS A 70 -21.15 -2.46 -12.98
CA HIS A 70 -22.11 -1.38 -12.78
C HIS A 70 -23.08 -1.28 -13.97
N GLY A 71 -24.29 -0.77 -13.72
CA GLY A 71 -25.32 -0.56 -14.75
C GLY A 71 -26.51 0.23 -14.18
N TYR A 72 -27.54 0.41 -15.00
CA TYR A 72 -28.81 0.99 -14.58
C TYR A 72 -29.97 0.11 -15.06
N PHE A 73 -31.11 0.22 -14.37
CA PHE A 73 -32.33 -0.52 -14.71
C PHE A 73 -33.36 0.46 -15.29
N GLU A 74 -33.94 0.12 -16.43
CA GLU A 74 -34.95 0.91 -17.14
C GLU A 74 -36.19 0.02 -17.38
N VAL A 75 -37.37 0.52 -17.01
CA VAL A 75 -38.65 -0.18 -17.20
C VAL A 75 -39.16 0.12 -18.62
N THR A 76 -39.55 -0.92 -19.35
CA THR A 76 -40.17 -0.84 -20.68
C THR A 76 -41.65 -1.20 -20.63
#